data_AF-A0A2N1TG19-F1
#
_entry.id   AF-A0A2N1TG19-F1
#
_cell.length_a   1.000
_cell.length_b   1.000
_cell.length_c   1.000
_cell.angle_alpha   90.00
_cell.angle_beta   90.00
_cell.angle_gamma   90.00
#
_symmetry.space_group_name_H-M   'P 1'
#
loop_
_entity.id
_entity.type
_entity.pdbx_description
1 polymer ?
#
loop_
_entity_poly.entity_id
_entity_poly.type
_entity_poly.pdbx_seq_one_letter_code
_entity_poly.pdbx_strand_id
1 'polypeptide(L)'
;MKGPQIIKSLSFTVALCMLSCSYGMDALEGLITKRASFSIEAEYSGGFVTVTWDESPSTNCFAGNEIYMTTEPYNEYSNYVVIAAPYALDSGIVFPPNVPFIENLALSNLGFHSIAVNVSSVPTGIYYFRVGQVFYEEEKLPDGSKQCYTDGQFNYEDHATLDAISGYRGVAIP
;
A
#
# COMPACT_ATOMS: atom_id res chain seq x y z
N MET A 1 11.12 -58.88 16.23
CA MET A 1 11.34 -58.07 15.02
C MET A 1 10.28 -56.98 15.00
N LYS A 2 10.69 -55.73 15.22
CA LYS A 2 9.87 -54.51 15.10
C LYS A 2 10.04 -53.96 13.69
N GLY A 3 8.96 -53.59 13.03
CA GLY A 3 8.98 -52.77 11.82
C GLY A 3 8.04 -51.57 12.04
N PRO A 4 8.49 -50.32 11.90
CA PRO A 4 7.64 -49.16 12.14
C PRO A 4 6.77 -48.87 10.91
N GLN A 5 5.47 -48.73 11.12
CA GLN A 5 4.54 -48.14 10.16
C GLN A 5 4.71 -46.62 10.22
N ILE A 6 5.48 -46.07 9.29
CA ILE A 6 5.57 -44.61 9.06
C ILE A 6 4.35 -44.23 8.22
N ILE A 7 3.25 -43.87 8.87
CA ILE A 7 2.13 -43.22 8.19
C ILE A 7 2.57 -41.77 7.96
N LYS A 8 2.80 -41.46 6.68
CA LYS A 8 3.09 -40.13 6.15
C LYS A 8 1.93 -39.18 6.49
N SER A 9 2.00 -38.49 7.63
CA SER A 9 1.20 -37.29 7.89
C SER A 9 2.03 -36.07 7.49
N LEU A 10 2.14 -35.86 6.18
CA LEU A 10 2.87 -34.73 5.60
C LEU A 10 2.00 -34.10 4.51
N SER A 11 0.84 -33.53 4.86
CA SER A 11 0.04 -32.71 3.91
C SER A 11 -1.03 -31.86 4.61
N PHE A 12 -0.76 -31.28 5.79
CA PHE A 12 -1.74 -30.37 6.41
C PHE A 12 -1.08 -29.22 7.19
N THR A 13 -0.02 -28.64 6.62
CA THR A 13 0.64 -27.46 7.23
C THR A 13 1.04 -26.39 6.20
N VAL A 14 0.69 -26.55 4.92
CA VAL A 14 1.06 -25.58 3.87
C VAL A 14 -0.13 -24.70 3.42
N ALA A 15 -1.35 -24.99 3.86
CA ALA A 15 -2.54 -24.26 3.41
C ALA A 15 -2.84 -22.95 4.16
N LEU A 16 -2.15 -22.65 5.27
CA LEU A 16 -2.38 -21.40 6.02
C LEU A 16 -1.47 -20.23 5.61
N CYS A 17 -0.41 -20.47 4.83
CA CYS A 17 0.52 -19.41 4.42
C CYS A 17 0.15 -18.71 3.11
N MET A 18 -1.01 -19.01 2.51
CA MET A 18 -1.42 -18.43 1.22
C MET A 18 -2.52 -17.36 1.32
N LEU A 19 -3.06 -17.10 2.51
CA LEU A 19 -4.14 -16.12 2.69
C LEU A 19 -3.62 -14.70 2.95
N SER A 20 -2.33 -14.51 3.27
CA SER A 20 -1.74 -13.18 3.51
C SER A 20 -1.08 -12.57 2.25
N CYS A 21 -1.23 -13.18 1.07
CA CYS A 21 -0.50 -12.76 -0.14
C CYS A 21 -1.34 -11.98 -1.17
N SER A 22 -2.64 -11.79 -0.97
CA SER A 22 -3.54 -11.22 -2.02
C SER A 22 -3.80 -9.72 -1.87
N TYR A 23 -3.56 -9.11 -0.69
CA TYR A 23 -3.90 -7.70 -0.45
C TYR A 23 -3.18 -6.72 -1.40
N GLY A 24 -1.92 -7.00 -1.73
CA GLY A 24 -1.08 -6.06 -2.49
C GLY A 24 -1.26 -6.08 -4.01
N MET A 25 -1.66 -7.19 -4.62
CA MET A 25 -1.63 -7.33 -6.10
C MET A 25 -3.00 -7.19 -6.74
N ASP A 26 -4.02 -7.89 -6.24
CA ASP A 26 -5.34 -7.90 -6.86
C ASP A 26 -6.10 -6.57 -6.68
N ALA A 27 -5.88 -5.90 -5.54
CA ALA A 27 -6.47 -4.59 -5.27
C ALA A 27 -5.82 -3.47 -6.10
N LEU A 28 -4.50 -3.50 -6.32
CA LEU A 28 -3.79 -2.47 -7.09
C LEU A 28 -4.09 -2.54 -8.58
N GLU A 29 -4.11 -3.73 -9.20
CA GLU A 29 -4.43 -3.85 -10.64
C GLU A 29 -5.88 -3.45 -10.97
N GLY A 30 -6.84 -3.81 -10.10
CA GLY A 30 -8.26 -3.49 -10.29
C GLY A 30 -8.62 -2.02 -10.06
N LEU A 31 -7.77 -1.24 -9.37
CA LEU A 31 -8.09 0.13 -8.95
C LEU A 31 -7.19 1.19 -9.60
N ILE A 32 -6.00 0.87 -10.12
CA ILE A 32 -5.27 1.77 -11.03
C ILE A 32 -6.06 1.99 -12.34
N THR A 33 -6.99 1.10 -12.65
CA THR A 33 -7.99 1.26 -13.72
C THR A 33 -9.22 2.11 -13.33
N LYS A 34 -9.44 2.44 -12.04
CA LYS A 34 -10.42 3.49 -11.67
C LYS A 34 -9.90 4.85 -12.16
N ARG A 35 -10.83 5.70 -12.57
CA ARG A 35 -10.53 7.08 -12.99
C ARG A 35 -9.96 7.86 -11.80
N ALA A 36 -8.93 8.67 -12.05
CA ALA A 36 -8.38 9.59 -11.06
C ALA A 36 -9.49 10.41 -10.40
N SER A 37 -9.54 10.37 -9.07
CA SER A 37 -10.59 11.05 -8.28
C SER A 37 -10.15 12.44 -7.80
N PHE A 38 -8.85 12.67 -7.71
CA PHE A 38 -8.24 13.95 -7.31
C PHE A 38 -6.83 14.11 -7.91
N SER A 39 -6.21 15.27 -7.69
CA SER A 39 -4.87 15.60 -8.21
C SER A 39 -3.83 15.69 -7.09
N ILE A 40 -2.57 15.52 -7.46
CA ILE A 40 -1.42 15.64 -6.57
C ILE A 40 -0.34 16.53 -7.19
N GLU A 41 0.52 17.07 -6.35
CA GLU A 41 1.82 17.64 -6.70
C GLU A 41 2.94 16.79 -6.10
N ALA A 42 4.10 16.79 -6.76
CA ALA A 42 5.28 16.08 -6.27
C ALA A 42 6.55 16.77 -6.74
N GLU A 43 7.51 16.95 -5.84
CA GLU A 43 8.77 17.67 -6.10
C GLU A 43 9.96 16.94 -5.49
N TYR A 44 11.05 16.84 -6.25
CA TYR A 44 12.32 16.29 -5.77
C TYR A 44 13.19 17.37 -5.12
N SER A 45 13.72 17.09 -3.93
CA SER A 45 14.70 17.93 -3.26
C SER A 45 15.61 17.10 -2.35
N GLY A 46 16.93 17.19 -2.58
CA GLY A 46 17.94 16.67 -1.65
C GLY A 46 17.87 15.17 -1.34
N GLY A 47 17.47 14.34 -2.30
CA GLY A 47 17.30 12.89 -2.11
C GLY A 47 15.92 12.49 -1.60
N PHE A 48 14.97 13.42 -1.54
CA PHE A 48 13.59 13.17 -1.16
C PHE A 48 12.63 13.61 -2.27
N VAL A 49 11.49 12.93 -2.40
CA VAL A 49 10.32 13.44 -3.13
C VAL A 49 9.26 13.82 -2.13
N THR A 50 8.84 15.09 -2.14
CA THR A 50 7.71 15.56 -1.35
C THR A 50 6.45 15.46 -2.22
N VAL A 51 5.52 14.60 -1.83
CA VAL A 51 4.21 14.41 -2.49
C VAL A 51 3.16 15.16 -1.68
N THR A 52 2.32 15.95 -2.34
CA THR A 52 1.28 16.80 -1.72
C THR A 52 -0.06 16.61 -2.44
N TRP A 53 -1.18 16.62 -1.72
CA TRP A 53 -2.54 16.51 -2.24
C TRP A 53 -3.48 17.32 -1.37
N ASP A 54 -4.54 17.89 -1.92
CA ASP A 54 -5.50 18.71 -1.14
C ASP A 54 -6.79 17.96 -0.80
N GLU A 55 -6.96 16.75 -1.35
CA GLU A 55 -8.19 15.97 -1.17
C GLU A 55 -8.29 15.45 0.26
N SER A 56 -9.44 15.69 0.88
CA SER A 56 -9.74 15.18 2.22
C SER A 56 -10.55 13.89 2.10
N PRO A 57 -10.37 12.92 3.01
CA PRO A 57 -11.18 11.71 2.97
C PRO A 57 -12.66 12.06 3.14
N SER A 58 -13.50 11.49 2.29
CA SER A 58 -14.91 11.87 2.16
C SER A 58 -15.85 11.13 3.13
N THR A 59 -15.34 10.15 3.88
CA THR A 59 -16.17 9.22 4.66
C THR A 59 -15.66 8.96 6.06
N ASN A 60 -16.58 8.45 6.87
CA ASN A 60 -16.30 7.78 8.13
C ASN A 60 -15.56 6.48 7.78
N CYS A 61 -14.61 6.03 8.62
CA CYS A 61 -13.75 4.85 8.39
C CYS A 61 -12.46 5.09 7.59
N PHE A 62 -11.98 6.33 7.46
CA PHE A 62 -10.67 6.58 6.89
C PHE A 62 -9.57 5.82 7.66
N ALA A 63 -8.82 4.98 6.95
CA ALA A 63 -7.75 4.14 7.51
C ALA A 63 -6.36 4.74 7.27
N GLY A 64 -6.21 5.58 6.26
CA GLY A 64 -4.99 6.33 5.99
C GLY A 64 -4.71 6.53 4.50
N ASN A 65 -3.54 7.11 4.21
CA ASN A 65 -3.08 7.32 2.83
C ASN A 65 -1.93 6.37 2.50
N GLU A 66 -1.92 5.89 1.25
CA GLU A 66 -0.82 5.16 0.66
C GLU A 66 -0.19 5.99 -0.46
N ILE A 67 1.14 5.97 -0.54
CA ILE A 67 1.88 6.61 -1.63
C ILE A 67 2.40 5.52 -2.54
N TYR A 68 2.14 5.68 -3.83
CA TYR A 68 2.60 4.74 -4.85
C TYR A 68 3.62 5.38 -5.77
N MET A 69 4.54 4.57 -6.28
CA MET A 69 5.54 4.95 -7.28
C MET A 69 5.66 3.87 -8.36
N THR A 70 5.91 4.26 -9.61
CA THR A 70 6.20 3.30 -10.68
C THR A 70 7.46 2.48 -10.40
N THR A 71 7.45 1.20 -10.78
CA THR A 71 8.62 0.32 -10.69
C THR A 71 9.66 0.61 -11.76
N GLU A 72 9.23 1.12 -12.91
CA GLU A 72 10.10 1.44 -14.03
C GLU A 72 10.17 2.96 -14.24
N PRO A 73 11.37 3.54 -14.36
CA PRO A 73 11.49 4.93 -14.75
C PRO A 73 11.01 5.13 -16.19
N TYR A 74 10.48 6.31 -16.48
CA TYR A 74 9.98 6.75 -17.80
C TYR A 74 8.75 6.00 -18.33
N ASN A 75 8.10 5.15 -17.52
CA ASN A 75 6.91 4.40 -17.90
C ASN A 75 5.76 4.63 -16.90
N GLU A 76 4.81 5.50 -17.23
CA GLU A 76 3.66 5.84 -16.37
C GLU A 76 2.64 4.72 -16.20
N TYR A 77 2.70 3.72 -17.10
CA TYR A 77 1.84 2.53 -17.12
C TYR A 77 2.53 1.29 -16.57
N SER A 78 3.75 1.42 -16.02
CA SER A 78 4.37 0.30 -15.33
C SER A 78 3.58 -0.04 -14.06
N ASN A 79 3.93 -1.17 -13.45
CA ASN A 79 3.44 -1.50 -12.12
C ASN A 79 3.78 -0.40 -11.12
N TYR A 80 2.94 -0.27 -10.09
CA TYR A 80 3.14 0.64 -8.98
C TYR A 80 3.45 -0.16 -7.72
N VAL A 81 4.28 0.41 -6.85
CA VAL A 81 4.61 -0.14 -5.53
C VAL A 81 4.27 0.86 -4.45
N VAL A 82 3.88 0.36 -3.28
CA VAL A 82 3.64 1.19 -2.10
C VAL A 82 4.98 1.60 -1.51
N ILE A 83 5.21 2.90 -1.42
CA ILE A 83 6.46 3.49 -0.91
C ILE A 83 6.26 4.22 0.43
N ALA A 84 5.02 4.43 0.85
CA ALA A 84 4.66 4.84 2.21
C ALA A 84 3.21 4.43 2.50
N ALA A 85 2.95 3.96 3.71
CA ALA A 85 1.64 3.52 4.18
C ALA A 85 1.48 3.79 5.70
N PRO A 86 0.27 3.71 6.25
CA PRO A 86 0.02 3.94 7.68
C PRO A 86 0.68 2.89 8.61
N TYR A 87 0.93 1.68 8.10
CA TYR A 87 1.53 0.56 8.85
C TYR A 87 2.67 -0.07 8.07
N ALA A 88 3.52 -0.81 8.79
CA ALA A 88 4.60 -1.58 8.21
C ALA A 88 4.12 -2.79 7.41
N LEU A 89 3.53 -2.56 6.24
CA LEU A 89 2.99 -3.62 5.40
C LEU A 89 4.12 -4.54 4.95
N ASP A 90 4.00 -5.82 5.28
CA ASP A 90 4.79 -6.90 4.68
C ASP A 90 4.27 -7.10 3.25
N SER A 91 4.45 -6.08 2.40
CA SER A 91 4.11 -6.22 1.00
C SER A 91 5.04 -7.30 0.45
N GLY A 92 4.52 -8.48 0.09
CA GLY A 92 5.21 -9.50 -0.70
C GLY A 92 5.70 -9.02 -2.08
N ILE A 93 5.69 -7.71 -2.30
CA ILE A 93 6.35 -6.98 -3.37
C ILE A 93 7.86 -7.12 -3.14
N VAL A 94 8.44 -8.09 -3.83
CA VAL A 94 9.87 -8.09 -4.13
C VAL A 94 10.11 -6.85 -4.98
N PHE A 95 10.56 -5.76 -4.35
CA PHE A 95 11.21 -4.68 -5.08
C PHE A 95 12.26 -5.32 -6.01
N PRO A 96 12.46 -4.81 -7.24
CA PRO A 96 13.74 -5.04 -7.89
C PRO A 96 14.83 -4.74 -6.85
N PRO A 97 15.90 -5.54 -6.74
CA PRO A 97 16.81 -5.59 -5.57
C PRO A 97 17.49 -4.27 -5.14
N ASN A 98 17.13 -3.14 -5.74
CA ASN A 98 17.72 -1.83 -5.59
C ASN A 98 16.71 -0.70 -5.24
N VAL A 99 15.44 -0.97 -4.95
CA VAL A 99 14.54 0.07 -4.40
C VAL A 99 14.34 -0.24 -2.92
N PRO A 100 15.13 0.34 -2.00
CA PRO A 100 14.93 0.11 -0.60
C PRO A 100 13.63 0.75 -0.17
N PHE A 101 12.87 -0.06 0.53
CA PHE A 101 11.84 0.33 1.47
C PHE A 101 12.19 1.67 2.12
N ILE A 102 11.45 2.72 1.79
CA ILE A 102 11.39 3.88 2.65
C ILE A 102 10.71 3.39 3.91
N GLU A 103 11.36 3.59 5.07
CA GLU A 103 10.78 3.29 6.37
C GLU A 103 9.28 3.60 6.34
N ASN A 104 8.48 2.64 6.76
CA ASN A 104 7.08 2.87 7.03
C ASN A 104 6.98 3.98 8.07
N LEU A 105 6.96 5.22 7.57
CA LEU A 105 6.50 6.39 8.27
C LEU A 105 5.06 6.06 8.57
N ALA A 106 4.82 5.53 9.77
CA ALA A 106 3.49 5.43 10.32
C ALA A 106 2.91 6.83 10.21
N LEU A 107 2.09 7.04 9.19
CA LEU A 107 1.26 8.21 9.01
C LEU A 107 0.25 8.13 10.13
N SER A 108 0.65 8.52 11.34
CA SER A 108 -0.28 8.71 12.44
C SER A 108 -1.43 9.53 11.88
N ASN A 109 -2.65 8.98 11.96
CA ASN A 109 -4.00 9.42 11.55
C ASN A 109 -4.29 10.94 11.42
N LEU A 110 -3.41 11.74 10.85
CA LEU A 110 -3.37 13.19 11.04
C LEU A 110 -3.62 13.95 9.74
N GLY A 111 -4.42 13.42 8.81
CA GLY A 111 -4.92 14.19 7.67
C GLY A 111 -3.84 15.02 6.96
N PHE A 112 -2.59 14.55 6.95
CA PHE A 112 -1.49 15.31 6.36
C PHE A 112 -1.68 15.24 4.86
N HIS A 113 -1.75 16.41 4.25
CA HIS A 113 -1.83 16.62 2.81
C HIS A 113 -0.47 16.56 2.13
N SER A 114 0.58 16.12 2.83
CA SER A 114 1.95 16.07 2.32
C SER A 114 2.83 15.03 3.03
N ILE A 115 3.74 14.39 2.29
CA ILE A 115 4.75 13.47 2.81
C ILE A 115 6.04 13.56 2.00
N ALA A 116 7.18 13.55 2.69
CA ALA A 116 8.50 13.43 2.07
C ALA A 116 8.98 11.97 2.11
N VAL A 117 9.27 11.42 0.94
CA VAL A 117 9.71 10.04 0.75
C VAL A 117 11.18 10.04 0.35
N ASN A 118 12.02 9.29 1.05
CA ASN A 118 13.45 9.20 0.74
C ASN A 118 13.67 8.37 -0.54
N VAL A 119 14.19 8.98 -1.60
CA VAL A 119 14.46 8.32 -2.87
C VAL A 119 15.95 8.26 -3.21
N SER A 120 16.83 8.49 -2.23
CA SER A 120 18.30 8.56 -2.43
C SER A 120 18.94 7.32 -3.05
N SER A 121 18.23 6.21 -3.00
CA SER A 121 18.60 4.88 -3.48
C SER A 121 17.88 4.47 -4.76
N VAL A 122 16.88 5.24 -5.18
CA VAL A 122 16.12 4.98 -6.40
C VAL A 122 17.02 5.34 -7.60
N PRO A 123 17.14 4.48 -8.62
CA PRO A 123 17.94 4.78 -9.81
C PRO A 123 17.47 6.06 -10.51
N THR A 124 18.39 6.84 -11.08
CA THR A 124 18.09 8.05 -11.87
C THR A 124 17.00 7.78 -12.91
N GLY A 125 15.99 8.64 -12.97
CA GLY A 125 14.87 8.48 -13.89
C GLY A 125 13.68 9.39 -13.60
N ILE A 126 12.66 9.34 -14.46
CA ILE A 126 11.36 9.95 -14.17
C ILE A 126 10.44 8.89 -13.61
N TYR A 127 10.01 9.05 -12.36
CA TYR A 127 9.06 8.14 -11.71
C TYR A 127 7.72 8.83 -11.54
N TYR A 128 6.64 8.05 -11.61
CA TYR A 128 5.30 8.58 -11.48
C TYR A 128 4.73 8.21 -10.12
N PHE A 129 4.35 9.25 -9.37
CA PHE A 129 3.81 9.13 -8.03
C PHE A 129 2.29 9.20 -8.06
N ARG A 130 1.63 8.54 -7.12
CA ARG A 130 0.18 8.63 -6.85
C ARG A 130 -0.09 8.53 -5.36
N VAL A 131 -1.28 8.98 -4.95
CA VAL A 131 -1.79 8.87 -3.58
C VAL A 131 -3.10 8.08 -3.61
N GLY A 132 -3.20 7.07 -2.76
CA GLY A 132 -4.43 6.33 -2.48
C GLY A 132 -5.00 6.69 -1.12
N GLN A 133 -6.33 6.84 -1.04
CA GLN A 133 -7.05 6.94 0.22
C GLN A 133 -7.66 5.57 0.53
N VAL A 134 -7.24 5.01 1.67
CA VAL A 134 -7.63 3.69 2.13
C VAL A 134 -8.64 3.84 3.27
N PHE A 135 -9.67 3.01 3.26
CA PHE A 135 -10.78 3.04 4.21
C PHE A 135 -11.01 1.66 4.80
N TYR A 136 -11.30 1.62 6.10
CA TYR A 136 -11.76 0.41 6.76
C TYR A 136 -13.19 0.06 6.31
N GLU A 137 -13.44 -1.23 6.21
CA GLU A 137 -14.79 -1.77 6.08
C GLU A 137 -15.63 -1.45 7.33
N GLU A 138 -16.96 -1.50 7.17
CA GLU A 138 -17.88 -1.40 8.30
C GLU A 138 -18.15 -2.79 8.90
N GLU A 139 -17.85 -2.95 10.18
CA GLU A 139 -18.28 -4.08 11.00
C GLU A 139 -19.72 -3.87 11.49
N LYS A 140 -20.53 -4.93 11.44
CA LYS A 140 -21.87 -4.95 12.05
C LYS A 140 -21.81 -5.50 13.48
N LEU A 141 -22.20 -4.69 14.44
CA LEU A 141 -22.23 -5.04 15.86
C LEU A 141 -23.43 -5.94 16.23
N PRO A 142 -23.38 -6.67 17.36
CA PRO A 142 -24.45 -7.57 17.80
C PRO A 142 -25.80 -6.89 18.02
N ASP A 143 -25.80 -5.60 18.33
CA ASP A 143 -27.01 -4.77 18.49
C ASP A 143 -27.59 -4.27 17.15
N GLY A 144 -26.94 -4.59 16.03
CA GLY A 144 -27.32 -4.20 14.67
C GLY A 144 -26.78 -2.84 14.22
N SER A 145 -26.08 -2.12 15.08
CA SER A 145 -25.35 -0.90 14.70
C SER A 145 -24.10 -1.25 13.87
N LYS A 146 -23.50 -0.23 13.24
CA LYS A 146 -22.29 -0.38 12.45
C LYS A 146 -21.18 0.50 13.02
N GLN A 147 -19.96 -0.01 12.97
CA GLN A 147 -18.75 0.75 13.28
C GLN A 147 -17.68 0.42 12.25
N CYS A 148 -16.70 1.31 12.10
CA CYS A 148 -15.52 1.00 11.31
C CYS A 148 -14.66 -0.03 12.04
N TYR A 149 -13.93 -0.86 11.30
CA TYR A 149 -12.75 -1.49 11.89
C TYR A 149 -11.80 -0.39 12.42
N THR A 150 -11.11 -0.72 13.50
CA THR A 150 -10.26 0.24 14.22
C THR A 150 -8.78 0.01 13.93
N ASP A 151 -7.98 1.01 14.29
CA ASP A 151 -6.53 1.04 14.14
C ASP A 151 -5.82 -0.26 14.54
N GLY A 152 -4.86 -0.66 13.72
CA GLY A 152 -3.96 -1.79 13.92
C GLY A 152 -3.55 -2.39 12.59
N GLN A 153 -2.27 -2.76 12.44
CA GLN A 153 -1.75 -3.31 11.18
C GLN A 153 -2.57 -4.51 10.68
N PHE A 154 -2.94 -5.43 11.58
CA PHE A 154 -3.76 -6.59 11.22
C PHE A 154 -5.11 -6.19 10.61
N ASN A 155 -5.82 -5.24 11.21
CA ASN A 155 -7.09 -4.76 10.68
C ASN A 155 -6.91 -3.99 9.37
N TYR A 156 -5.80 -3.26 9.22
CA TYR A 156 -5.50 -2.55 7.99
C TYR A 156 -5.27 -3.51 6.82
N GLU A 157 -4.55 -4.60 7.07
CA GLU A 157 -4.25 -5.63 6.06
C GLU A 157 -5.48 -6.52 5.74
N ASP A 158 -6.39 -6.75 6.69
CA ASP A 158 -7.53 -7.68 6.49
C ASP A 158 -8.84 -6.97 6.16
N HIS A 159 -8.99 -5.71 6.56
CA HIS A 159 -10.28 -4.99 6.53
C HIS A 159 -10.19 -3.58 5.98
N ALA A 160 -9.09 -3.18 5.36
CA ALA A 160 -9.03 -1.91 4.65
C ALA A 160 -9.10 -2.12 3.14
N THR A 161 -9.52 -1.09 2.40
CA THR A 161 -9.60 -1.14 0.93
C THR A 161 -9.32 0.24 0.36
N LEU A 162 -8.61 0.28 -0.75
CA LEU A 162 -8.38 1.50 -1.52
C LEU A 162 -9.70 1.95 -2.18
N ASP A 163 -10.22 3.12 -1.79
CA ASP A 163 -11.49 3.62 -2.34
C ASP A 163 -11.28 4.68 -3.42
N ALA A 164 -10.33 5.60 -3.19
CA ALA A 164 -9.99 6.68 -4.09
C ALA A 164 -8.49 6.71 -4.40
N ILE A 165 -8.15 7.07 -5.65
CA ILE A 165 -6.77 7.23 -6.09
C ILE A 165 -6.61 8.52 -6.88
N SER A 166 -5.46 9.18 -6.71
CA SER A 166 -5.12 10.39 -7.44
C SER A 166 -4.77 10.11 -8.90
N GLY A 167 -4.73 11.18 -9.69
CA GLY A 167 -3.93 11.22 -10.92
C GLY A 167 -2.43 11.04 -10.61
N TYR A 168 -1.61 10.91 -11.63
CA TYR A 168 -0.17 10.72 -11.46
C TYR A 168 0.61 12.03 -11.61
N ARG A 169 1.78 12.08 -10.96
CA ARG A 169 2.77 13.15 -11.14
C ARG A 169 4.15 12.56 -11.42
N GLY A 170 4.71 12.88 -12.58
CA GLY A 170 6.08 12.51 -12.94
C GLY A 170 7.10 13.41 -12.24
N VAL A 171 8.10 12.81 -11.60
CA VAL A 171 9.20 13.50 -10.91
C VAL A 171 10.53 12.96 -11.42
N ALA A 172 11.42 13.87 -11.83
CA ALA A 172 12.78 13.52 -12.20
C ALA A 172 13.65 13.35 -10.94
N ILE A 173 14.19 12.15 -10.76
CA ILE A 173 15.19 11.82 -9.74
C ILE A 173 16.55 11.83 -10.44
N PRO A 174 17.48 12.74 -10.06
CA PRO A 174 18.79 12.90 -10.70
C PRO A 174 19.77 11.79 -10.33
#